data_AF-A0A9D0UG69-F1
#
_entry.id   AF-A0A9D0UG69-F1
#
_cell.length_a   1.000
_cell.length_b   1.000
_cell.length_c   1.000
_cell.angle_alpha   90.00
_cell.angle_beta   90.00
_cell.angle_gamma   90.00
#
_symmetry.space_group_name_H-M   'P 1'
#
loop_
_entity.id
_entity.type
_entity.pdbx_description
1 polymer ?
#
loop_
_entity_poly.entity_id
_entity_poly.type
_entity_poly.pdbx_seq_one_letter_code
_entity_poly.pdbx_strand_id
1 'polypeptide(L)' 'QPLLDLGMRLGEGSGAAAAVPLLRLACRLHNEMATFAEASVSEKL' A
#
# COMPACT_ATOMS: atom_id res chain seq x y z
N GLN A 1 -2.64 -10.34 11.25
CA GLN A 1 -1.33 -9.71 11.58
C GLN A 1 -1.47 -8.20 11.45
N PRO A 2 -0.74 -7.38 12.23
CA PRO A 2 -0.76 -5.93 12.08
C PRO A 2 -0.11 -5.51 10.76
N LEU A 3 -0.60 -4.43 10.14
CA LEU A 3 0.03 -3.84 8.94
C LEU A 3 1.37 -3.18 9.27
N LEU A 4 1.51 -2.68 10.50
CA LEU A 4 2.69 -2.02 11.04
C LEU A 4 2.98 -2.58 12.43
N ASP A 5 4.19 -3.09 12.63
CA ASP A 5 4.67 -3.54 13.94
C ASP A 5 5.88 -2.67 14.35
N LEU A 6 5.59 -1.59 15.06
CA LEU A 6 6.55 -0.50 15.36
C LEU A 6 6.77 -0.30 16.86
N GLY A 7 6.22 -1.15 17.73
CA GLY A 7 6.31 -0.99 19.19
C GLY A 7 5.70 0.32 19.73
N MET A 8 4.72 0.90 19.04
CA MET A 8 4.08 2.16 19.43
C MET A 8 3.23 1.99 20.69
N ARG A 9 3.24 3.02 21.56
CA ARG A 9 2.52 3.02 22.85
C ARG A 9 1.84 4.34 23.19
N LEU A 10 1.69 5.25 22.21
CA LEU A 10 1.05 6.55 22.41
C LEU A 10 -0.48 6.44 22.52
N GLY A 11 -1.11 5.54 21.75
CA GLY A 11 -2.56 5.40 21.74
C GLY A 11 -3.26 6.45 20.87
N GLU A 12 -4.52 6.76 21.21
CA GLU A 12 -5.32 7.84 20.60
C GLU A 12 -5.44 7.80 19.06
N GLY A 13 -5.32 6.61 18.47
CA GLY A 13 -5.39 6.44 17.01
C GLY A 13 -4.10 6.79 16.26
N SER A 14 -3.00 7.11 16.94
CA SER A 14 -1.70 7.38 16.31
C SER A 14 -1.24 6.25 15.38
N GLY A 15 -1.44 4.98 15.76
CA GLY A 15 -1.15 3.83 14.89
C GLY A 15 -2.06 3.75 13.66
N ALA A 16 -3.34 4.14 13.79
CA ALA A 16 -4.25 4.22 12.65
C ALA A 16 -3.83 5.34 11.69
N ALA A 17 -3.50 6.53 12.22
CA ALA A 17 -2.98 7.64 11.42
C ALA A 17 -1.71 7.25 10.65
N ALA A 18 -0.81 6.48 11.28
CA ALA A 18 0.39 5.95 10.64
C ALA A 18 0.08 4.93 9.51
N ALA A 19 -1.01 4.17 9.62
CA ALA A 19 -1.41 3.17 8.62
C ALA A 19 -2.22 3.75 7.44
N VAL A 20 -2.89 4.91 7.60
CA VAL A 20 -3.74 5.52 6.56
C VAL A 20 -3.01 5.74 5.22
N PRO A 21 -1.74 6.21 5.17
CA PRO A 21 -1.01 6.33 3.91
C PRO A 21 -0.85 5.00 3.18
N LEU A 22 -0.60 3.89 3.90
CA LEU A 22 -0.49 2.55 3.30
C LEU A 22 -1.81 2.10 2.68
N LEU A 23 -2.94 2.35 3.36
CA LEU A 23 -4.26 2.02 2.81
C LEU A 23 -4.55 2.82 1.54
N ARG A 24 -4.22 4.12 1.52
CA ARG A 24 -4.35 4.95 0.32
C ARG A 24 -3.48 4.45 -0.82
N LEU A 25 -2.23 4.09 -0.53
CA LEU A 25 -1.31 3.52 -1.52
C LEU A 25 -1.84 2.21 -2.10
N ALA A 26 -2.42 1.33 -1.28
CA ALA A 26 -3.04 0.09 -1.76
C ALA A 26 -4.18 0.37 -2.75
N CYS A 27 -5.07 1.32 -2.44
CA CYS A 27 -6.13 1.72 -3.36
C CYS A 27 -5.58 2.30 -4.68
N ARG A 28 -4.58 3.19 -4.60
CA ARG A 28 -3.96 3.77 -5.80
C ARG A 28 -3.26 2.70 -6.62
N LEU A 29 -2.53 1.79 -5.99
CA LEU A 29 -1.87 0.69 -6.69
C LEU A 29 -2.88 -0.22 -7.39
N HIS A 30 -4.02 -0.51 -6.75
CA HIS A 30 -5.06 -1.31 -7.39
C HIS A 30 -5.70 -0.60 -8.60
N ASN A 31 -5.91 0.72 -8.51
CA ASN A 31 -6.67 1.48 -9.51
C ASN A 31 -5.82 2.10 -10.61
N GLU A 32 -4.55 2.40 -10.35
CA GLU A 32 -3.71 3.25 -11.21
C GLU A 32 -2.46 2.52 -11.73
N MET A 33 -2.16 1.30 -11.26
CA MET A 33 -1.01 0.55 -11.76
C MET A 33 -1.29 0.01 -13.16
N ALA A 34 -0.39 0.32 -14.09
CA ALA A 34 -0.42 -0.25 -15.42
C ALA A 34 -0.31 -1.78 -15.38
N THR A 35 -1.14 -2.45 -16.17
CA THR A 35 -1.02 -3.88 -16.44
C THR A 35 0.25 -4.19 -17.24
N PHE A 36 0.65 -5.47 -17.31
CA PHE A 36 1.81 -5.87 -18.10
C PHE A 36 1.69 -5.51 -19.60
N ALA A 37 0.48 -5.54 -20.15
CA ALA A 37 0.25 -5.14 -21.54
C ALA A 37 0.42 -3.63 -21.73
N GLU A 38 -0.16 -2.81 -20.84
CA GLU A 38 -0.03 -1.35 -20.88
C GLU A 38 1.42 -0.91 -20.65
N ALA A 39 2.15 -1.61 -19.79
CA ALA A 39 3.58 -1.39 -19.55
C ALA A 39 4.49 -2.01 -20.63
N SER A 40 3.93 -2.68 -21.65
CA SER A 40 4.67 -3.35 -22.74
C SER A 40 5.71 -4.38 -22.27
N VAL A 41 5.39 -5.12 -21.19
CA VAL A 41 6.27 -6.12 -20.57
C VAL A 41 6.02 -7.54 -21.12
N SER A 42 4.86 -7.82 -21.72
CA SER A 42 4.43 -9.17 -22.10
C SER A 42 5.17 -9.81 -23.30
N GLU A 43 6.04 -9.10 -24.01
CA GLU A 43 6.65 -9.55 -25.28
C GLU A 43 8.03 -10.22 -25.15
N LYS A 44 8.48 -10.57 -23.94
CA LYS A 44 9.74 -11.33 -23.74
C LYS A 44 9.65 -12.36 -22.61
N LEU A 45 8.99 -13.48 -22.90
CA LEU A 45 9.25 -14.78 -22.25
C LEU A 45 9.11 -15.89 -23.29
#